data_AF-A0AAV3U3U4-F1
#
_entry.id   AF-A0AAV3U3U4-F1
#
_cell.length_a   1.000
_cell.length_b   1.000
_cell.length_c   1.000
_cell.angle_alpha   90.00
_cell.angle_beta   90.00
_cell.angle_gamma   90.00
#
_symmetry.space_group_name_H-M   'P 1'
#
loop_
_entity.id
_entity.type
_entity.pdbx_description
1 polymer ?
#
loop_
_entity_poly.entity_id
_entity_poly.type
_entity_poly.pdbx_seq_one_letter_code
_entity_poly.pdbx_strand_id
1 'polypeptide(L)'
;MSTNTLFHIKSALAAFTLILITALAGCGGSGGSSSSDDSSTDTSTETSTGTDTGSDTGSDTDNSSGGSSDTSTGDFDVFTASVDIADCQLDSDVATIACAANAWLDTLSTDELATAQLEWSDSEARTRWSNLPVGNVARNGLRLDAMDDESKEAALVVAKAVLSDAGYEDMIAGFAADEYLQTLGGNGYDKEYYYFAIFGYPDSASDWMLQIGGHHMAYNITFVSGDGYPVPHHLGAEPKSPLP
;
A
#
# COMPACT_ATOMS: atom_id res chain seq x y z
N MET A 1 43.07 -24.14 -8.22
CA MET A 1 42.32 -25.40 -8.46
C MET A 1 40.95 -25.21 -7.85
N SER A 2 39.88 -25.45 -8.61
CA SER A 2 38.50 -25.19 -8.18
C SER A 2 37.90 -26.44 -7.51
N THR A 3 37.06 -26.22 -6.50
CA THR A 3 36.13 -27.23 -5.97
C THR A 3 34.75 -26.58 -5.77
N ASN A 4 33.91 -26.66 -6.81
CA ASN A 4 32.49 -26.32 -6.71
C ASN A 4 31.78 -27.35 -5.80
N THR A 5 31.03 -26.86 -4.81
CA THR A 5 30.14 -27.71 -4.00
C THR A 5 28.71 -27.56 -4.52
N LEU A 6 28.21 -28.60 -5.20
CA LEU A 6 26.94 -28.58 -5.92
C LEU A 6 25.76 -28.89 -4.97
N PHE A 7 24.99 -27.88 -4.58
CA PHE A 7 23.75 -28.07 -3.83
C PHE A 7 22.71 -28.83 -4.68
N HIS A 8 22.16 -29.91 -4.11
CA HIS A 8 21.12 -30.71 -4.75
C HIS A 8 19.72 -30.18 -4.40
N ILE A 9 19.07 -29.54 -5.36
CA ILE A 9 17.64 -29.22 -5.28
C ILE A 9 16.84 -30.52 -5.41
N LYS A 10 15.96 -30.80 -4.45
CA LYS A 10 14.96 -31.89 -4.54
C LYS A 10 13.60 -31.31 -4.91
N SER A 11 13.29 -31.28 -6.19
CA SER A 11 11.95 -30.93 -6.68
C SER A 11 10.94 -32.02 -6.30
N ALA A 12 9.95 -31.67 -5.48
CA ALA A 12 8.80 -32.52 -5.19
C ALA A 12 7.62 -32.12 -6.10
N LEU A 13 7.43 -32.85 -7.21
CA LEU A 13 6.24 -32.70 -8.04
C LEU A 13 5.04 -33.37 -7.35
N ALA A 14 4.09 -32.58 -6.85
CA ALA A 14 2.77 -33.05 -6.46
C ALA A 14 1.79 -32.87 -7.63
N ALA A 15 1.29 -33.98 -8.18
CA ALA A 15 0.35 -33.95 -9.30
C ALA A 15 -1.08 -33.72 -8.80
N PHE A 16 -1.70 -32.60 -9.18
CA PHE A 16 -3.14 -32.37 -8.98
C PHE A 16 -3.94 -32.90 -10.17
N THR A 17 -4.81 -33.88 -9.91
CA THR A 17 -5.71 -34.46 -10.92
C THR A 17 -6.97 -33.61 -11.06
N LEU A 18 -7.16 -33.01 -12.23
CA LEU A 18 -8.36 -32.25 -12.62
C LEU A 18 -9.57 -33.19 -12.76
N ILE A 19 -10.69 -32.88 -12.09
CA ILE A 19 -12.00 -33.47 -12.39
C ILE A 19 -12.90 -32.39 -13.00
N LEU A 20 -13.17 -32.56 -14.28
CA LEU A 20 -14.08 -31.72 -15.07
C LEU A 20 -15.50 -32.29 -15.01
N ILE A 21 -16.48 -31.51 -14.57
CA ILE A 21 -17.91 -31.82 -14.76
C ILE A 21 -18.60 -30.63 -15.44
N THR A 22 -18.83 -30.76 -16.73
CA THR A 22 -19.73 -29.89 -17.51
C THR A 22 -21.13 -30.49 -17.56
N ALA A 23 -22.15 -29.69 -17.27
CA ALA A 23 -23.52 -29.95 -17.68
C ALA A 23 -24.08 -28.68 -18.37
N LEU A 24 -24.79 -28.87 -19.48
CA LEU A 24 -25.20 -27.82 -20.40
C LEU A 24 -26.71 -27.90 -20.68
N ALA A 25 -27.26 -26.81 -21.24
CA ALA A 25 -28.64 -26.62 -21.70
C ALA A 25 -29.69 -26.24 -20.61
N GLY A 26 -30.69 -25.40 -20.92
CA GLY A 26 -31.08 -24.90 -22.25
C GLY A 26 -31.91 -23.62 -22.28
N CYS A 27 -32.19 -23.16 -23.50
CA CYS A 27 -32.85 -21.89 -23.82
C CYS A 27 -34.37 -21.87 -23.62
N GLY A 28 -34.92 -20.66 -23.45
CA GLY A 28 -36.05 -20.21 -24.29
C GLY A 28 -37.28 -19.65 -23.55
N GLY A 29 -37.75 -18.46 -23.98
CA GLY A 29 -39.07 -17.96 -23.63
C GLY A 29 -39.22 -16.43 -23.62
N SER A 30 -39.54 -15.82 -24.76
CA SER A 30 -39.94 -14.40 -24.83
C SER A 30 -41.38 -14.19 -24.36
N GLY A 31 -41.69 -13.03 -23.74
CA GLY A 31 -43.06 -12.51 -23.72
C GLY A 31 -43.38 -11.42 -22.69
N GLY A 32 -43.89 -10.27 -23.18
CA GLY A 32 -44.81 -9.41 -22.42
C GLY A 32 -44.26 -8.08 -21.90
N SER A 33 -44.76 -6.97 -22.44
CA SER A 33 -44.39 -5.59 -22.08
C SER A 33 -45.30 -4.96 -21.02
N SER A 34 -44.76 -4.01 -20.24
CA SER A 34 -45.43 -2.81 -19.67
C SER A 34 -44.39 -2.00 -18.86
N SER A 35 -43.97 -0.79 -19.27
CA SER A 35 -44.48 0.53 -18.78
C SER A 35 -44.54 0.61 -17.23
N SER A 36 -43.91 1.51 -16.47
CA SER A 36 -43.61 2.95 -16.66
C SER A 36 -42.72 3.45 -15.48
N ASP A 37 -42.00 4.58 -15.45
CA ASP A 37 -41.64 5.68 -16.39
C ASP A 37 -40.31 6.35 -15.88
N ASP A 38 -39.98 7.58 -16.31
CA ASP A 38 -38.75 8.36 -16.07
C ASP A 38 -38.34 8.68 -14.61
N SER A 39 -37.01 8.83 -14.41
CA SER A 39 -36.45 9.98 -13.70
C SER A 39 -35.01 10.26 -14.15
N SER A 40 -34.84 11.29 -14.97
CA SER A 40 -33.55 11.94 -15.24
C SER A 40 -33.23 12.96 -14.16
N THR A 41 -31.96 13.17 -13.83
CA THR A 41 -31.50 14.39 -13.14
C THR A 41 -30.04 14.67 -13.47
N ASP A 42 -29.71 15.94 -13.69
CA ASP A 42 -28.58 16.35 -14.52
C ASP A 42 -27.20 16.40 -13.83
N THR A 43 -26.17 16.15 -14.63
CA THR A 43 -24.79 16.54 -14.33
C THR A 43 -24.65 18.05 -14.45
N SER A 44 -24.38 18.74 -13.34
CA SER A 44 -24.11 20.17 -13.33
C SER A 44 -22.61 20.44 -13.47
N THR A 45 -22.19 20.96 -14.62
CA THR A 45 -20.82 21.44 -14.86
C THR A 45 -20.77 22.94 -14.58
N GLU A 46 -20.15 23.36 -13.48
CA GLU A 46 -19.90 24.77 -13.21
C GLU A 46 -18.55 25.20 -13.81
N THR A 47 -18.62 26.06 -14.83
CA THR A 47 -17.47 26.79 -15.39
C THR A 47 -17.57 28.23 -14.91
N SER A 48 -16.60 28.68 -14.11
CA SER A 48 -16.44 30.11 -13.79
C SER A 48 -15.08 30.61 -14.26
N THR A 49 -15.11 31.37 -15.35
CA THR A 49 -14.01 32.22 -15.80
C THR A 49 -13.97 33.49 -14.96
N GLY A 50 -12.98 33.61 -14.06
CA GLY A 50 -12.64 34.86 -13.38
C GLY A 50 -11.30 35.37 -13.88
N THR A 51 -11.32 36.40 -14.75
CA THR A 51 -10.12 37.16 -15.07
C THR A 51 -10.03 38.33 -14.11
N ASP A 52 -8.93 38.49 -13.39
CA ASP A 52 -8.57 39.80 -12.85
C ASP A 52 -7.07 40.04 -12.91
N THR A 53 -6.72 41.25 -13.35
CA THR A 53 -5.34 41.67 -13.62
C THR A 53 -4.87 42.63 -12.53
N GLY A 54 -3.91 42.20 -11.72
CA GLY A 54 -3.26 43.05 -10.71
C GLY A 54 -1.74 42.90 -10.79
N SER A 55 -1.08 43.83 -11.48
CA SER A 55 0.36 44.02 -11.34
C SER A 55 0.60 45.03 -10.23
N ASP A 56 1.40 44.67 -9.23
CA ASP A 56 2.13 45.67 -8.45
C ASP A 56 3.54 45.15 -8.16
N THR A 57 4.53 46.03 -8.38
CA THR A 57 5.95 45.75 -8.15
C THR A 57 6.46 46.72 -7.11
N GLY A 58 6.60 46.23 -5.87
CA GLY A 58 7.12 46.99 -4.74
C GLY A 58 8.39 46.35 -4.22
N SER A 59 9.53 46.99 -4.46
CA SER A 59 10.73 46.75 -3.67
C SER A 59 10.58 47.47 -2.33
N ASP A 60 11.03 46.87 -1.22
CA ASP A 60 12.14 47.44 -0.45
C ASP A 60 12.48 46.68 0.85
N THR A 61 13.78 46.40 0.99
CA THR A 61 14.59 46.36 2.22
C THR A 61 14.39 45.29 3.30
N ASP A 62 15.54 44.74 3.72
CA ASP A 62 15.72 43.88 4.89
C ASP A 62 15.37 44.56 6.22
N ASN A 63 14.77 43.80 7.14
CA ASN A 63 14.92 44.05 8.56
C ASN A 63 15.03 42.73 9.35
N SER A 64 16.23 42.40 9.79
CA SER A 64 16.44 41.33 10.78
C SER A 64 15.82 41.71 12.13
N SER A 65 14.75 41.03 12.50
CA SER A 65 14.27 40.95 13.88
C SER A 65 14.11 39.47 14.24
N GLY A 66 14.88 39.00 15.22
CA GLY A 66 14.83 37.61 15.66
C GLY A 66 13.49 37.28 16.31
N GLY A 67 12.61 36.61 15.57
CA GLY A 67 11.55 35.79 16.13
C GLY A 67 12.11 34.41 16.41
N SER A 68 12.15 34.00 17.67
CA SER A 68 12.41 32.59 18.00
C SER A 68 11.21 31.79 17.53
N SER A 69 11.29 31.19 16.34
CA SER A 69 10.39 30.10 15.98
C SER A 69 10.73 28.94 16.91
N ASP A 70 9.94 28.77 17.97
CA ASP A 70 9.79 27.48 18.63
C ASP A 70 9.17 26.52 17.61
N THR A 71 9.99 26.05 16.68
CA THR A 71 9.73 24.84 15.93
C THR A 71 9.88 23.70 16.92
N SER A 72 8.86 23.54 17.76
CA SER A 72 8.58 22.28 18.43
C SER A 72 8.23 21.28 17.32
N THR A 73 9.25 20.77 16.64
CA THR A 73 9.20 19.43 16.06
C THR A 73 8.84 18.52 17.22
N GLY A 74 7.55 18.22 17.36
CA GLY A 74 7.14 17.07 18.15
C GLY A 74 7.92 15.90 17.60
N ASP A 75 8.74 15.29 18.45
CA ASP A 75 9.49 14.10 18.11
C ASP A 75 8.47 12.96 18.07
N PHE A 76 7.80 12.84 16.91
CA PHE A 76 6.86 11.76 16.64
C PHE A 76 7.70 10.49 16.49
N ASP A 77 7.47 9.53 17.37
CA ASP A 77 8.15 8.23 17.38
C ASP A 77 7.61 7.35 16.25
N VAL A 78 7.78 7.78 15.00
CA VAL A 78 7.29 7.06 13.84
C VAL A 78 8.22 5.89 13.58
N PHE A 79 7.65 4.69 13.39
CA PHE A 79 8.45 3.53 13.05
C PHE A 79 9.21 3.77 11.75
N THR A 80 10.53 3.74 11.83
CA THR A 80 11.43 3.75 10.68
C THR A 80 12.28 2.50 10.74
N ALA A 81 12.55 1.89 9.58
CA ALA A 81 13.43 0.73 9.53
C ALA A 81 14.85 1.15 9.95
N SER A 82 15.31 0.66 11.10
CA SER A 82 16.65 0.91 11.62
C SER A 82 17.67 -0.06 11.02
N VAL A 83 17.21 -1.25 10.63
CA VAL A 83 17.91 -2.22 9.80
C VAL A 83 17.99 -1.74 8.34
N ASP A 84 19.16 -1.88 7.75
CA ASP A 84 19.41 -1.57 6.34
C ASP A 84 19.17 -2.80 5.44
N ILE A 85 18.81 -2.60 4.17
CA ILE A 85 18.49 -3.69 3.22
C ILE A 85 19.77 -4.46 2.78
N ALA A 86 20.87 -4.34 3.52
CA ALA A 86 22.19 -4.86 3.20
C ALA A 86 22.20 -6.39 3.00
N ASP A 87 21.45 -7.13 3.82
CA ASP A 87 21.34 -8.58 3.73
C ASP A 87 20.54 -9.07 2.50
N CYS A 88 19.80 -8.16 1.84
CA CYS A 88 18.99 -8.44 0.66
C CYS A 88 19.48 -7.75 -0.62
N GLN A 89 20.69 -7.18 -0.64
CA GLN A 89 21.27 -6.60 -1.87
C GLN A 89 21.56 -7.71 -2.91
N LEU A 90 20.66 -7.88 -3.88
CA LEU A 90 20.74 -8.91 -4.93
C LEU A 90 20.91 -8.31 -6.34
N ASP A 91 21.12 -9.17 -7.34
CA ASP A 91 21.43 -8.78 -8.74
C ASP A 91 20.30 -7.99 -9.46
N SER A 92 19.14 -7.80 -8.83
CA SER A 92 18.04 -6.95 -9.33
C SER A 92 17.18 -6.39 -8.20
N ASP A 93 16.45 -5.31 -8.49
CA ASP A 93 15.53 -4.66 -7.56
C ASP A 93 14.43 -5.62 -7.11
N VAL A 94 13.78 -6.35 -8.03
CA VAL A 94 12.72 -7.30 -7.67
C VAL A 94 13.24 -8.49 -6.86
N ALA A 95 14.47 -8.95 -7.09
CA ALA A 95 15.09 -9.94 -6.20
C ALA A 95 15.32 -9.37 -4.79
N THR A 96 15.79 -8.13 -4.69
CA THR A 96 16.01 -7.41 -3.42
C THR A 96 14.70 -7.25 -2.65
N ILE A 97 13.62 -6.83 -3.32
CA ILE A 97 12.29 -6.68 -2.71
C ILE A 97 11.72 -8.05 -2.30
N ALA A 98 11.85 -9.07 -3.14
CA ALA A 98 11.39 -10.42 -2.81
C ALA A 98 12.16 -11.01 -1.60
N CYS A 99 13.46 -10.72 -1.48
CA CYS A 99 14.24 -11.10 -0.31
C CYS A 99 13.71 -10.42 0.97
N ALA A 100 13.50 -9.09 0.94
CA ALA A 100 12.95 -8.37 2.08
C ALA A 100 11.54 -8.87 2.46
N ALA A 101 10.68 -9.15 1.46
CA ALA A 101 9.34 -9.68 1.68
C ALA A 101 9.36 -11.06 2.33
N ASN A 102 10.22 -11.99 1.87
CA ASN A 102 10.37 -13.29 2.53
C ASN A 102 10.95 -13.16 3.94
N ALA A 103 11.93 -12.27 4.16
CA ALA A 103 12.51 -12.03 5.48
C ALA A 103 11.45 -11.52 6.49
N TRP A 104 10.50 -10.68 6.06
CA TRP A 104 9.35 -10.30 6.88
C TRP A 104 8.38 -11.46 7.12
N LEU A 105 8.05 -12.26 6.10
CA LEU A 105 7.17 -13.42 6.29
C LEU A 105 7.75 -14.46 7.25
N ASP A 106 9.09 -14.57 7.32
CA ASP A 106 9.81 -15.47 8.23
C ASP A 106 9.80 -15.00 9.71
N THR A 107 9.48 -13.74 10.03
CA THR A 107 9.32 -13.28 11.43
C THR A 107 7.95 -13.64 12.01
N LEU A 108 6.94 -13.84 11.16
CA LEU A 108 5.54 -13.98 11.56
C LEU A 108 5.26 -15.36 12.18
N SER A 109 4.40 -15.38 13.21
CA SER A 109 3.80 -16.64 13.67
C SER A 109 2.87 -17.25 12.60
N THR A 110 2.52 -18.53 12.73
CA THR A 110 1.65 -19.23 11.77
C THR A 110 0.31 -18.51 11.50
N ASP A 111 -0.29 -17.92 12.53
CA ASP A 111 -1.61 -17.26 12.41
C ASP A 111 -1.49 -15.86 11.79
N GLU A 112 -0.39 -15.16 12.07
CA GLU A 112 -0.02 -13.89 11.44
C GLU A 112 0.33 -14.08 9.97
N LEU A 113 1.15 -15.10 9.65
CA LEU A 113 1.50 -15.48 8.29
C LEU A 113 0.27 -15.84 7.46
N ALA A 114 -0.68 -16.59 8.03
CA ALA A 114 -1.95 -16.92 7.37
C ALA A 114 -2.87 -15.68 7.16
N THR A 115 -2.61 -14.58 7.86
CA THR A 115 -3.32 -13.30 7.69
C THR A 115 -2.60 -12.38 6.69
N ALA A 116 -1.26 -12.41 6.70
CA ALA A 116 -0.39 -11.59 5.86
C ALA A 116 -0.22 -12.15 4.43
N GLN A 117 -0.07 -13.46 4.27
CA GLN A 117 0.16 -14.13 3.00
C GLN A 117 -1.13 -14.80 2.48
N LEU A 118 -1.63 -14.27 1.36
CA LEU A 118 -2.87 -14.69 0.71
C LEU A 118 -2.57 -15.40 -0.61
N GLU A 119 -3.54 -16.16 -1.12
CA GLU A 119 -3.38 -16.91 -2.36
C GLU A 119 -3.40 -16.00 -3.60
N TRP A 120 -2.43 -16.16 -4.51
CA TRP A 120 -2.41 -15.43 -5.79
C TRP A 120 -3.68 -15.68 -6.64
N SER A 121 -4.31 -16.84 -6.46
CA SER A 121 -5.56 -17.19 -7.14
C SER A 121 -6.79 -16.41 -6.63
N ASP A 122 -6.71 -15.74 -5.48
CA ASP A 122 -7.80 -14.91 -4.95
C ASP A 122 -7.85 -13.54 -5.64
N SER A 123 -8.56 -13.49 -6.77
CA SER A 123 -8.76 -12.26 -7.54
C SER A 123 -9.67 -11.24 -6.85
N GLU A 124 -10.56 -11.67 -5.94
CA GLU A 124 -11.42 -10.76 -5.18
C GLU A 124 -10.60 -10.01 -4.13
N ALA A 125 -9.79 -10.74 -3.35
CA ALA A 125 -8.90 -10.13 -2.37
C ALA A 125 -7.82 -9.26 -3.04
N ARG A 126 -7.18 -9.72 -4.12
CA ARG A 126 -6.17 -8.89 -4.84
C ARG A 126 -6.72 -7.59 -5.43
N THR A 127 -8.00 -7.55 -5.78
CA THR A 127 -8.64 -6.33 -6.28
C THR A 127 -9.32 -5.50 -5.18
N ARG A 128 -9.30 -5.97 -3.93
CA ARG A 128 -9.84 -5.23 -2.78
C ARG A 128 -8.85 -4.16 -2.31
N TRP A 129 -9.16 -2.92 -2.66
CA TRP A 129 -8.56 -1.70 -2.13
C TRP A 129 -9.65 -0.62 -2.03
N SER A 130 -9.42 0.44 -1.25
CA SER A 130 -10.32 1.60 -1.20
C SER A 130 -9.63 2.83 -0.62
N ASN A 131 -10.04 4.01 -1.08
CA ASN A 131 -9.75 5.29 -0.43
C ASN A 131 -10.79 5.67 0.64
N LEU A 132 -11.79 4.83 0.90
CA LEU A 132 -12.74 5.02 2.00
C LEU A 132 -12.13 4.55 3.33
N PRO A 133 -12.58 5.09 4.49
CA PRO A 133 -12.10 4.68 5.80
C PRO A 133 -12.12 3.17 6.02
N VAL A 134 -11.19 2.66 6.82
CA VAL A 134 -11.04 1.21 7.09
C VAL A 134 -12.32 0.59 7.69
N GLY A 135 -13.08 1.36 8.48
CA GLY A 135 -14.39 0.95 9.01
C GLY A 135 -15.48 0.76 7.96
N ASN A 136 -15.30 1.31 6.74
CA ASN A 136 -16.22 1.14 5.62
C ASN A 136 -15.77 0.00 4.69
N VAL A 137 -14.46 -0.19 4.51
CA VAL A 137 -13.87 -1.24 3.65
C VAL A 137 -12.64 -1.84 4.32
N ALA A 138 -12.75 -3.10 4.75
CA ALA A 138 -11.65 -3.84 5.35
C ALA A 138 -10.48 -4.02 4.39
N ARG A 139 -9.26 -3.71 4.85
CA ARG A 139 -8.01 -3.96 4.12
C ARG A 139 -7.70 -5.47 4.07
N ASN A 140 -6.76 -5.88 3.24
CA ASN A 140 -6.13 -7.22 3.35
C ASN A 140 -4.97 -7.15 4.34
N GLY A 141 -4.48 -8.31 4.76
CA GLY A 141 -3.19 -8.41 5.44
C GLY A 141 -3.24 -8.20 6.94
N LEU A 142 -2.04 -8.24 7.51
CA LEU A 142 -1.79 -8.06 8.93
C LEU A 142 -1.58 -6.58 9.24
N ARG A 143 -2.20 -6.08 10.31
CA ARG A 143 -2.07 -4.69 10.77
C ARG A 143 -0.85 -4.54 11.68
N LEU A 144 -0.15 -3.40 11.64
CA LEU A 144 1.06 -3.19 12.43
C LEU A 144 0.82 -3.39 13.93
N ASP A 145 -0.31 -2.95 14.50
CA ASP A 145 -0.63 -3.17 15.92
C ASP A 145 -0.79 -4.64 16.36
N ALA A 146 -0.88 -5.57 15.40
CA ALA A 146 -0.96 -7.01 15.65
C ALA A 146 0.42 -7.70 15.62
N MET A 147 1.44 -7.03 15.10
CA MET A 147 2.82 -7.53 14.96
C MET A 147 3.66 -7.21 16.21
N ASP A 148 4.70 -8.00 16.45
CA ASP A 148 5.79 -7.61 17.36
C ASP A 148 6.78 -6.64 16.70
N ASP A 149 7.71 -6.08 17.49
CA ASP A 149 8.61 -5.02 17.02
C ASP A 149 9.57 -5.51 15.91
N GLU A 150 10.01 -6.77 15.96
CA GLU A 150 10.84 -7.41 14.91
C GLU A 150 10.05 -7.51 13.59
N SER A 151 8.80 -7.94 13.66
CA SER A 151 7.91 -8.05 12.49
C SER A 151 7.49 -6.68 11.94
N LYS A 152 7.26 -5.68 12.79
CA LYS A 152 7.03 -4.28 12.36
C LYS A 152 8.23 -3.72 11.63
N GLU A 153 9.44 -3.90 12.16
CA GLU A 153 10.67 -3.43 11.51
C GLU A 153 10.88 -4.12 10.16
N ALA A 154 10.73 -5.44 10.09
CA ALA A 154 10.87 -6.19 8.85
C ALA A 154 9.83 -5.75 7.79
N ALA A 155 8.57 -5.48 8.16
CA ALA A 155 7.57 -4.92 7.25
C ALA A 155 7.99 -3.57 6.64
N LEU A 156 8.63 -2.72 7.46
CA LEU A 156 9.15 -1.42 7.01
C LEU A 156 10.39 -1.55 6.12
N VAL A 157 11.20 -2.58 6.30
CA VAL A 157 12.28 -2.95 5.36
C VAL A 157 11.70 -3.35 4.00
N VAL A 158 10.57 -4.08 3.95
CA VAL A 158 9.85 -4.35 2.67
C VAL A 158 9.42 -3.04 2.00
N ALA A 159 8.84 -2.11 2.75
CA ALA A 159 8.42 -0.82 2.23
C ALA A 159 9.61 0.01 1.72
N LYS A 160 10.73 0.03 2.44
CA LYS A 160 11.97 0.71 2.05
C LYS A 160 12.61 0.08 0.81
N ALA A 161 12.42 -1.23 0.59
CA ALA A 161 12.94 -1.92 -0.59
C ALA A 161 12.11 -1.66 -1.86
N VAL A 162 10.78 -1.53 -1.75
CA VAL A 162 9.87 -1.36 -2.90
C VAL A 162 9.65 0.10 -3.30
N LEU A 163 9.88 1.05 -2.39
CA LEU A 163 9.74 2.48 -2.63
C LEU A 163 11.11 3.13 -2.88
N SER A 164 11.13 4.23 -3.63
CA SER A 164 12.29 5.14 -3.60
C SER A 164 12.40 5.84 -2.24
N ASP A 165 13.57 6.35 -1.87
CA ASP A 165 13.80 7.09 -0.60
C ASP A 165 12.69 8.13 -0.31
N ALA A 166 12.38 8.99 -1.29
CA ALA A 166 11.33 10.00 -1.16
C ALA A 166 9.91 9.40 -1.00
N GLY A 167 9.64 8.26 -1.65
CA GLY A 167 8.37 7.54 -1.51
C GLY A 167 8.23 6.86 -0.15
N TYR A 168 9.34 6.39 0.43
CA TYR A 168 9.38 5.89 1.80
C TYR A 168 9.22 7.03 2.81
N GLU A 169 9.89 8.18 2.62
CA GLU A 169 9.70 9.40 3.41
C GLU A 169 8.22 9.85 3.39
N ASP A 170 7.58 9.87 2.21
CA ASP A 170 6.15 10.17 2.06
C ASP A 170 5.25 9.18 2.84
N MET A 171 5.56 7.87 2.81
CA MET A 171 4.84 6.85 3.58
C MET A 171 4.96 7.09 5.10
N ILE A 172 6.19 7.33 5.58
CA ILE A 172 6.47 7.60 7.00
C ILE A 172 5.82 8.91 7.45
N ALA A 173 5.81 9.95 6.60
CA ALA A 173 5.09 11.19 6.87
C ALA A 173 3.56 10.97 6.95
N GLY A 174 3.00 10.06 6.17
CA GLY A 174 1.60 9.63 6.27
C GLY A 174 1.28 8.97 7.62
N PHE A 175 2.16 8.10 8.13
CA PHE A 175 2.02 7.48 9.45
C PHE A 175 2.07 8.56 10.56
N ALA A 176 3.02 9.49 10.46
CA ALA A 176 3.15 10.63 11.39
C ALA A 176 1.90 11.52 11.42
N ALA A 177 1.31 11.77 10.26
CA ALA A 177 0.09 12.56 10.13
C ALA A 177 -1.10 11.89 10.83
N ASP A 178 -1.25 10.58 10.70
CA ASP A 178 -2.32 9.81 11.37
C ASP A 178 -2.12 9.71 12.88
N GLU A 179 -0.89 9.50 13.35
CA GLU A 179 -0.56 9.61 14.79
C GLU A 179 -0.92 11.00 15.34
N TYR A 180 -0.53 12.07 14.63
CA TYR A 180 -0.88 13.43 15.04
C TYR A 180 -2.40 13.66 15.07
N LEU A 181 -3.15 13.19 14.06
CA LEU A 181 -4.62 13.28 14.04
C LEU A 181 -5.26 12.50 15.19
N GLN A 182 -4.66 11.37 15.62
CA GLN A 182 -5.08 10.66 16.82
C GLN A 182 -4.91 11.51 18.09
N THR A 183 -3.77 12.20 18.27
CA THR A 183 -3.55 13.08 19.44
C THR A 183 -4.58 14.21 19.56
N LEU A 184 -5.21 14.57 18.44
CA LEU A 184 -6.25 15.59 18.33
C LEU A 184 -7.67 15.04 18.57
N GLY A 185 -7.81 13.75 18.89
CA GLY A 185 -9.09 13.06 19.10
C GLY A 185 -9.74 12.50 17.82
N GLY A 186 -8.98 12.38 16.73
CA GLY A 186 -9.44 11.70 15.52
C GLY A 186 -9.67 10.21 15.77
N ASN A 187 -10.84 9.68 15.38
CA ASN A 187 -11.17 8.27 15.54
C ASN A 187 -10.81 7.48 14.28
N GLY A 188 -9.97 6.45 14.42
CA GLY A 188 -9.55 5.57 13.31
C GLY A 188 -8.24 5.99 12.63
N TYR A 189 -7.54 6.98 13.18
CA TYR A 189 -6.18 7.36 12.80
C TYR A 189 -5.21 6.78 13.85
N ASP A 190 -4.11 6.19 13.39
CA ASP A 190 -2.96 5.72 14.18
C ASP A 190 -1.83 5.37 13.19
N LYS A 191 -0.56 5.58 13.57
CA LYS A 191 0.60 5.05 12.83
C LYS A 191 0.61 3.52 12.79
N GLU A 192 -0.01 2.84 13.76
CA GLU A 192 -0.14 1.38 13.79
C GLU A 192 -1.35 0.85 12.99
N TYR A 193 -2.24 1.71 12.46
CA TYR A 193 -3.43 1.26 11.70
C TYR A 193 -3.18 1.06 10.20
N TYR A 194 -1.95 0.70 9.86
CA TYR A 194 -1.51 0.32 8.52
C TYR A 194 -1.34 -1.19 8.40
N TYR A 195 -1.62 -1.70 7.22
CA TYR A 195 -1.75 -3.11 6.90
C TYR A 195 -0.77 -3.51 5.80
N PHE A 196 -0.16 -4.69 5.94
CA PHE A 196 0.72 -5.30 4.95
C PHE A 196 0.15 -6.66 4.51
N ALA A 197 0.04 -6.89 3.21
CA ALA A 197 -0.38 -8.16 2.62
C ALA A 197 0.51 -8.55 1.43
N ILE A 198 0.80 -9.84 1.32
CA ILE A 198 1.44 -10.46 0.16
C ILE A 198 0.44 -11.42 -0.50
N PHE A 199 0.40 -11.48 -1.82
CA PHE A 199 -0.33 -12.49 -2.57
C PHE A 199 0.61 -13.37 -3.38
N GLY A 200 0.54 -14.68 -3.14
CA GLY A 200 1.50 -15.64 -3.71
C GLY A 200 2.81 -15.67 -2.94
N TYR A 201 3.89 -16.04 -3.62
CA TYR A 201 5.20 -16.25 -3.03
C TYR A 201 6.19 -15.23 -3.63
N PRO A 202 6.81 -14.35 -2.82
CA PRO A 202 7.76 -13.37 -3.34
C PRO A 202 8.97 -14.05 -3.99
N ASP A 203 9.16 -13.79 -5.27
CA ASP A 203 10.24 -14.33 -6.09
C ASP A 203 10.61 -13.33 -7.21
N SER A 204 11.80 -13.49 -7.77
CA SER A 204 12.33 -12.67 -8.85
C SER A 204 11.71 -12.93 -10.23
N ALA A 205 11.06 -14.08 -10.45
CA ALA A 205 10.54 -14.49 -11.76
C ALA A 205 9.04 -14.86 -11.76
N SER A 206 8.47 -15.18 -10.59
CA SER A 206 7.06 -15.55 -10.42
C SER A 206 6.16 -14.32 -10.27
N ASP A 207 4.87 -14.48 -10.54
CA ASP A 207 3.88 -13.42 -10.31
C ASP A 207 3.44 -13.40 -8.84
N TRP A 208 3.47 -12.22 -8.22
CA TRP A 208 3.03 -11.99 -6.83
C TRP A 208 2.61 -10.51 -6.64
N MET A 209 2.08 -10.14 -5.47
CA MET A 209 1.66 -8.76 -5.21
C MET A 209 1.92 -8.37 -3.76
N LEU A 210 2.32 -7.12 -3.55
CA LEU A 210 2.39 -6.44 -2.26
C LEU A 210 1.24 -5.42 -2.17
N GLN A 211 0.50 -5.44 -1.07
CA GLN A 211 -0.38 -4.36 -0.65
C GLN A 211 0.11 -3.77 0.66
N ILE A 212 0.30 -2.45 0.69
CA ILE A 212 0.47 -1.65 1.90
C ILE A 212 -0.69 -0.66 1.94
N GLY A 213 -1.44 -0.55 3.03
CA GLY A 213 -2.53 0.42 3.09
C GLY A 213 -3.08 0.71 4.48
N GLY A 214 -3.74 1.86 4.63
CA GLY A 214 -4.27 2.35 5.91
C GLY A 214 -5.41 3.33 5.71
N HIS A 215 -5.50 4.35 6.56
CA HIS A 215 -6.55 5.37 6.46
C HIS A 215 -6.39 6.26 5.22
N HIS A 216 -5.20 6.82 5.00
CA HIS A 216 -4.92 7.78 3.92
C HIS A 216 -4.07 7.23 2.75
N MET A 217 -3.82 5.92 2.71
CA MET A 217 -2.79 5.37 1.83
C MET A 217 -3.14 3.99 1.30
N ALA A 218 -2.71 3.72 0.06
CA ALA A 218 -2.71 2.41 -0.57
C ALA A 218 -1.59 2.34 -1.62
N TYR A 219 -0.51 1.61 -1.33
CA TYR A 219 0.45 1.13 -2.32
C TYR A 219 0.08 -0.30 -2.72
N ASN A 220 -0.24 -0.50 -3.99
CA ASN A 220 -0.48 -1.83 -4.55
C ASN A 220 0.57 -2.05 -5.63
N ILE A 221 1.52 -2.95 -5.39
CA ILE A 221 2.55 -3.30 -6.37
C ILE A 221 2.34 -4.75 -6.80
N THR A 222 1.93 -4.96 -8.05
CA THR A 222 1.86 -6.29 -8.64
C THR A 222 3.17 -6.56 -9.38
N PHE A 223 3.84 -7.65 -9.07
CA PHE A 223 5.02 -8.12 -9.79
C PHE A 223 4.58 -9.17 -10.81
N VAL A 224 4.99 -8.99 -12.07
CA VAL A 224 4.70 -9.92 -13.16
C VAL A 224 5.99 -10.19 -13.91
N SER A 225 6.43 -11.45 -13.94
CA SER A 225 7.64 -11.88 -14.67
C SER A 225 8.91 -11.06 -14.41
N GLY A 226 9.05 -10.49 -13.19
CA GLY A 226 10.20 -9.66 -12.79
C GLY A 226 10.05 -8.15 -13.00
N ASP A 227 8.90 -7.67 -13.48
CA ASP A 227 8.56 -6.23 -13.56
C ASP A 227 7.52 -5.85 -12.49
N GLY A 228 7.71 -4.71 -11.82
CA GLY A 228 6.80 -4.19 -10.79
C GLY A 228 5.83 -3.12 -11.33
N TYR A 229 4.53 -3.27 -11.04
CA TYR A 229 3.46 -2.39 -11.48
C TYR A 229 2.74 -1.76 -10.27
N PRO A 230 3.08 -0.51 -9.88
CA PRO A 230 2.61 0.13 -8.65
C PRO A 230 1.23 0.81 -8.83
N VAL A 231 0.21 0.04 -9.23
CA VAL A 231 -1.17 0.51 -9.37
C VAL A 231 -2.19 -0.48 -8.81
N PRO A 232 -3.27 -0.01 -8.15
CA PRO A 232 -3.59 1.39 -7.84
C PRO A 232 -2.71 1.98 -6.73
N HIS A 233 -2.39 3.27 -6.87
CA HIS A 233 -1.65 4.04 -5.87
C HIS A 233 -2.51 5.19 -5.34
N HIS A 234 -2.58 5.32 -4.02
CA HIS A 234 -3.23 6.44 -3.35
C HIS A 234 -2.36 6.89 -2.17
N LEU A 235 -2.12 8.19 -2.09
CA LEU A 235 -1.50 8.86 -0.96
C LEU A 235 -2.28 10.15 -0.70
N GLY A 236 -2.51 10.46 0.57
CA GLY A 236 -3.12 11.70 1.03
C GLY A 236 -2.77 11.96 2.49
N ALA A 237 -3.19 13.11 2.99
CA ALA A 237 -3.19 13.46 4.40
C ALA A 237 -4.34 14.44 4.63
N GLU A 238 -4.95 14.44 5.81
CA GLU A 238 -6.06 15.35 6.11
C GLU A 238 -5.53 16.75 6.50
N PRO A 239 -5.79 17.81 5.68
CA PRO A 239 -5.24 19.14 5.93
C PRO A 239 -6.00 19.83 7.07
N LYS A 240 -5.33 20.03 8.21
CA LYS A 240 -5.99 20.47 9.44
C LYS A 240 -6.11 21.99 9.65
N SER A 241 -5.38 22.79 8.86
CA SER A 241 -5.49 24.25 8.81
C SER A 241 -5.04 24.77 7.44
N PRO A 242 -5.59 25.88 6.93
CA PRO A 242 -5.00 26.57 5.79
C PRO A 242 -3.56 27.00 6.12
N LEU A 243 -2.71 27.06 5.09
CA LEU A 243 -1.40 27.70 5.22
C LEU A 243 -1.58 29.18 5.56
N PRO A 244 -0.74 29.75 6.45
CA PRO A 244 -0.79 31.16 6.85
C PRO A 244 -0.40 32.13 5.72
#